data_AF-A0A9X6Y7N8-F1
#
_entry.id   AF-A0A9X6Y7N8-F1
#
_cell.length_a   1.000
_cell.length_b   1.000
_cell.length_c   1.000
_cell.angle_alpha   90.00
_cell.angle_beta   90.00
_cell.angle_gamma   90.00
#
_symmetry.space_group_name_H-M   'P 1'
#
loop_
_entity.id
_entity.type
_entity.pdbx_description
1 polymer ?
#
loop_
_entity_poly.entity_id
_entity_poly.type
_entity_poly.pdbx_seq_one_letter_code
_entity_poly.pdbx_strand_id
1 'polypeptide(L)'
;MKGHSDKEFANINFNRLTKEMKIDLKAGIPHSYFSEYASIKVQKPSGQVVYNKDIYGDKYQNAATQKTSVEVGDFIELTHKEGDTRATLVNKENNKQEKIGNKIIYKVTNTGLEKVEK
;
A
#
# COMPACT_ATOMS: atom_id res chain seq x y z
N MET A 1 -0.91 7.22 1.95
CA MET A 1 0.38 7.73 1.44
C MET A 1 0.19 9.17 0.97
N LYS A 2 1.11 10.05 1.36
CA LYS A 2 1.08 11.48 1.07
C LYS A 2 2.29 11.92 0.27
N GLY A 3 2.07 12.86 -0.64
CA GLY A 3 3.05 13.43 -1.56
C GLY A 3 3.50 14.82 -1.14
N HIS A 4 3.85 15.62 -2.15
CA HIS A 4 4.23 17.02 -1.98
C HIS A 4 3.13 17.80 -1.23
N SER A 5 3.54 18.64 -0.28
CA SER A 5 2.64 19.39 0.62
C SER A 5 1.64 18.50 1.37
N ASP A 6 2.03 17.26 1.71
CA ASP A 6 1.21 16.28 2.43
C ASP A 6 -0.11 15.90 1.72
N LYS A 7 -0.23 16.17 0.42
CA LYS A 7 -1.39 15.80 -0.39
C LYS A 7 -1.50 14.29 -0.48
N GLU A 8 -2.64 13.72 -0.06
CA GLU A 8 -2.88 12.28 -0.19
C GLU A 8 -2.97 11.89 -1.66
N PHE A 9 -2.16 10.92 -2.10
CA PHE A 9 -2.22 10.37 -3.45
C PHE A 9 -2.72 8.91 -3.48
N ALA A 10 -2.64 8.20 -2.35
CA ALA A 10 -3.15 6.84 -2.22
C ALA A 10 -3.60 6.55 -0.78
N ASN A 11 -4.75 5.91 -0.61
CA ASN A 11 -5.27 5.41 0.66
C ASN A 11 -5.39 3.88 0.60
N ILE A 12 -4.82 3.17 1.58
CA ILE A 12 -4.73 1.70 1.59
C ILE A 12 -5.46 1.19 2.82
N ASN A 13 -6.53 0.43 2.59
CA ASN A 13 -7.34 -0.18 3.63
C ASN A 13 -7.27 -1.70 3.49
N PHE A 14 -6.78 -2.36 4.53
CA PHE A 14 -6.72 -3.81 4.62
C PHE A 14 -7.84 -4.32 5.53
N ASN A 15 -8.54 -5.37 5.10
CA ASN A 15 -9.54 -6.06 5.90
C ASN A 15 -9.48 -7.57 5.62
N ARG A 16 -8.93 -8.35 6.56
CA ARG A 16 -8.83 -9.81 6.38
C ARG A 16 -10.15 -10.52 6.63
N LEU A 17 -11.06 -9.98 7.46
CA LEU A 17 -12.41 -10.53 7.63
C LEU A 17 -13.18 -10.57 6.30
N THR A 18 -13.07 -9.52 5.48
CA THR A 18 -13.65 -9.49 4.13
C THR A 18 -12.69 -10.00 3.05
N LYS A 19 -11.49 -10.46 3.43
CA LYS A 19 -10.42 -10.90 2.52
C LYS A 19 -10.10 -9.90 1.40
N GLU A 20 -10.16 -8.60 1.71
CA GLU A 20 -10.03 -7.52 0.73
C GLU A 20 -8.99 -6.49 1.18
N MET A 21 -8.15 -6.07 0.23
CA MET A 21 -7.42 -4.81 0.32
C MET A 21 -7.98 -3.84 -0.70
N LYS A 22 -8.42 -2.66 -0.23
CA LYS A 22 -8.92 -1.57 -1.04
C LYS A 22 -7.86 -0.48 -1.17
N ILE A 23 -7.58 -0.08 -2.40
CA ILE A 23 -6.63 0.98 -2.75
C ILE A 23 -7.42 2.10 -3.43
N ASP A 24 -7.44 3.28 -2.82
CA ASP A 24 -8.04 4.48 -3.40
C ASP A 24 -6.93 5.45 -3.84
N LEU A 25 -6.73 5.58 -5.15
CA LEU A 25 -5.82 6.56 -5.74
C LEU A 25 -6.53 7.91 -5.93
N LYS A 26 -5.79 9.00 -5.73
CA LYS A 26 -6.28 10.36 -5.96
C LYS A 26 -5.67 10.92 -7.24
N ALA A 27 -6.45 11.74 -7.94
CA ALA A 27 -5.98 12.38 -9.15
C ALA A 27 -4.93 13.45 -8.84
N GLY A 28 -3.85 13.51 -9.62
CA GLY A 28 -2.79 14.50 -9.47
C GLY A 28 -1.37 13.94 -9.58
N ILE A 29 -0.38 14.83 -9.48
CA ILE A 29 1.04 14.50 -9.48
C ILE A 29 1.50 14.33 -8.02
N PRO A 30 1.94 13.14 -7.57
CA PRO A 30 2.26 12.91 -6.16
C PRO A 30 3.40 13.80 -5.66
N HIS A 31 4.55 13.80 -6.35
CA HIS A 31 5.69 14.66 -6.03
C HIS A 31 6.66 14.69 -7.23
N SER A 32 6.68 15.80 -7.98
CA SER A 32 7.35 15.89 -9.30
C SER A 32 8.87 15.73 -9.33
N TYR A 33 9.53 15.66 -8.18
CA TYR A 33 10.98 15.48 -8.06
C TYR A 33 11.38 14.01 -8.00
N PHE A 34 10.41 13.09 -7.94
CA PHE A 34 10.65 11.66 -7.92
C PHE A 34 10.01 11.00 -9.13
N SER A 35 10.77 10.20 -9.87
CA SER A 35 10.22 9.30 -10.89
C SER A 35 9.54 8.11 -10.21
N GLU A 36 10.26 7.04 -9.90
CA GLU A 36 9.74 5.92 -9.10
C GLU A 36 9.55 6.33 -7.64
N TYR A 37 8.29 6.40 -7.21
CA TYR A 37 7.96 7.10 -5.96
C TYR A 37 7.33 6.20 -4.90
N ALA A 38 6.40 5.34 -5.31
CA ALA A 38 5.77 4.37 -4.41
C ALA A 38 5.32 3.14 -5.19
N SER A 39 5.16 2.03 -4.48
CA SER A 39 4.58 0.81 -5.05
C SER A 39 3.68 0.10 -4.03
N ILE A 40 2.68 -0.60 -4.55
CA ILE A 40 1.76 -1.43 -3.79
C ILE A 40 1.70 -2.79 -4.48
N LYS A 41 2.06 -3.85 -3.76
CA LYS A 41 2.13 -5.20 -4.31
C LYS A 41 1.51 -6.21 -3.36
N VAL A 42 0.74 -7.15 -3.90
CA VAL A 42 0.22 -8.32 -3.18
C VAL A 42 0.72 -9.59 -3.87
N GLN A 43 1.31 -10.48 -3.09
CA GLN A 43 1.86 -11.75 -3.55
C GLN A 43 1.26 -12.93 -2.78
N LYS A 44 0.95 -14.01 -3.49
CA LYS A 44 0.60 -15.30 -2.89
C LYS A 44 1.82 -15.95 -2.24
N PRO A 45 1.63 -16.93 -1.32
CA PRO A 45 2.73 -17.71 -0.76
C PRO A 45 3.64 -18.37 -1.82
N SER A 46 3.07 -18.73 -2.98
CA SER A 46 3.79 -19.28 -4.14
C SER A 46 4.73 -18.29 -4.83
N GLY A 47 4.66 -17.00 -4.47
CA GLY A 47 5.38 -15.91 -5.15
C GLY A 47 4.59 -15.25 -6.29
N GLN A 48 3.43 -15.78 -6.65
CA GLN A 48 2.57 -15.18 -7.69
C GLN A 48 2.11 -13.78 -7.27
N VAL A 49 2.41 -12.78 -8.09
CA VAL A 49 1.91 -11.41 -7.90
C VAL A 49 0.46 -11.34 -8.39
N VAL A 50 -0.47 -11.05 -7.48
CA VAL A 50 -1.92 -10.94 -7.80
C VAL A 50 -2.39 -9.48 -7.88
N TYR A 51 -1.56 -8.56 -7.40
CA TYR A 51 -1.76 -7.13 -7.60
C TYR A 51 -0.41 -6.41 -7.60
N ASN A 52 -0.23 -5.48 -8.53
CA ASN A 52 0.91 -4.57 -8.56
C ASN A 52 0.45 -3.20 -9.05
N LYS A 53 0.84 -2.15 -8.34
CA LYS A 53 0.64 -0.76 -8.77
C LYS A 53 1.91 0.03 -8.48
N ASP A 54 2.60 0.38 -9.55
CA ASP A 54 3.69 1.35 -9.50
C ASP A 54 3.13 2.77 -9.62
N ILE A 55 3.67 3.67 -8.82
CA ILE A 55 3.24 5.06 -8.73
C ILE A 55 4.47 5.92 -9.00
N TYR A 56 4.41 6.65 -10.11
CA TYR A 56 5.43 7.60 -10.49
C TYR A 56 5.09 8.97 -9.92
N GLY A 57 6.03 9.58 -9.20
CA GLY A 57 5.85 10.86 -8.52
C GLY A 57 5.75 12.04 -9.47
N ASP A 58 6.36 11.93 -10.65
CA ASP A 58 6.44 12.93 -11.70
C ASP A 58 5.39 12.77 -12.80
N LYS A 59 4.55 11.73 -12.72
CA LYS A 59 3.45 11.49 -13.66
C LYS A 59 2.10 11.72 -12.99
N TYR A 60 1.16 12.26 -13.77
CA TYR A 60 -0.21 12.42 -13.32
C TYR A 60 -0.85 11.05 -13.05
N GLN A 61 -1.40 10.89 -11.86
CA GLN A 61 -2.23 9.74 -11.48
C GLN A 61 -3.69 10.08 -11.71
N ASN A 62 -4.47 9.12 -12.19
CA ASN A 62 -5.93 9.23 -12.23
C ASN A 62 -6.53 8.78 -10.90
N ALA A 63 -7.66 9.38 -10.52
CA ALA A 63 -8.46 8.85 -9.42
C ALA A 63 -8.98 7.46 -9.79
N ALA A 64 -8.80 6.50 -8.90
CA ALA A 64 -9.27 5.13 -9.11
C ALA A 64 -9.48 4.44 -7.77
N THR A 65 -10.48 3.58 -7.71
CA THR A 65 -10.67 2.64 -6.61
C THR A 65 -10.41 1.24 -7.13
N GLN A 66 -9.45 0.56 -6.51
CA GLN A 66 -9.10 -0.82 -6.82
C GLN A 66 -9.29 -1.70 -5.60
N LYS A 67 -9.67 -2.96 -5.84
CA LYS A 67 -9.83 -3.98 -4.82
C LYS A 67 -9.02 -5.20 -5.25
N THR A 68 -8.32 -5.80 -4.30
CA THR A 68 -7.64 -7.08 -4.52
C THR A 68 -7.93 -8.02 -3.37
N SER A 69 -7.98 -9.31 -3.66
CA SER A 69 -8.17 -10.34 -2.65
C SER A 69 -6.87 -10.50 -1.85
N VAL A 70 -7.02 -10.61 -0.53
CA VAL A 70 -5.93 -10.91 0.41
C VAL A 70 -6.36 -12.02 1.34
N GLU A 71 -5.53 -13.04 1.47
CA GLU A 71 -5.78 -14.21 2.32
C GLU A 71 -4.63 -14.46 3.28
N VAL A 72 -4.88 -15.25 4.32
CA VAL A 72 -3.84 -15.68 5.25
C VAL A 72 -2.72 -16.39 4.49
N GLY A 73 -1.48 -15.95 4.71
CA GLY A 73 -0.29 -16.40 3.98
C GLY A 73 0.16 -15.44 2.88
N ASP A 74 -0.72 -14.57 2.37
CA ASP A 74 -0.35 -13.58 1.36
C ASP A 74 0.64 -12.55 1.93
N PHE A 75 1.43 -11.96 1.04
CA PHE A 75 2.38 -10.90 1.36
C PHE A 75 1.93 -9.58 0.74
N ILE A 76 1.97 -8.51 1.52
CA ILE A 76 1.70 -7.13 1.09
C ILE A 76 3.01 -6.37 1.18
N GLU A 77 3.58 -5.98 0.05
CA GLU A 77 4.77 -5.13 -0.04
C GLU A 77 4.35 -3.71 -0.42
N LEU A 78 4.78 -2.74 0.38
CA LEU A 78 4.52 -1.32 0.16
C LEU A 78 5.84 -0.58 0.18
N THR A 79 6.05 0.31 -0.81
CA THR A 79 7.18 1.22 -0.83
C THR A 79 6.71 2.65 -0.98
N HIS A 80 7.45 3.59 -0.41
CA HIS A 80 7.24 5.02 -0.61
C HIS A 80 8.52 5.78 -0.26
N LYS A 81 9.08 6.56 -1.19
CA LYS A 81 10.35 7.28 -0.99
C LYS A 81 10.35 8.24 0.22
N GLU A 82 9.18 8.74 0.62
CA GLU A 82 9.00 9.61 1.80
C GLU A 82 8.19 8.92 2.92
N GLY A 83 8.13 7.59 2.94
CA GLY A 83 7.15 6.85 3.72
C GLY A 83 7.36 6.88 5.24
N ASP A 84 8.56 7.18 5.73
CA ASP A 84 8.89 7.30 7.16
C ASP A 84 7.95 8.23 7.94
N THR A 85 7.47 9.30 7.31
CA THR A 85 6.53 10.25 7.92
C THR A 85 5.20 10.37 7.17
N ARG A 86 5.11 9.87 5.92
CA ARG A 86 3.98 10.12 5.02
C ARG A 86 3.21 8.88 4.56
N ALA A 87 3.52 7.70 5.07
CA ALA A 87 2.86 6.45 4.65
C ALA A 87 2.31 5.63 5.82
N THR A 88 1.00 5.40 5.76
CA THR A 88 0.29 4.46 6.63
C THR A 88 -0.62 3.53 5.82
N LEU A 89 -0.87 2.35 6.36
CA LEU A 89 -1.93 1.41 5.96
C LEU A 89 -2.95 1.34 7.09
N VAL A 90 -4.24 1.30 6.77
CA VAL A 90 -5.30 1.13 7.78
C VAL A 90 -5.71 -0.33 7.85
N ASN A 91 -5.50 -0.97 9.01
CA ASN A 91 -6.09 -2.26 9.32
C ASN A 91 -7.52 -2.06 9.84
N LYS A 92 -8.52 -2.45 9.06
CA LYS A 92 -9.94 -2.23 9.37
C LYS A 92 -10.46 -3.12 10.49
N GLU A 93 -9.77 -4.21 10.84
CA GLU A 93 -10.22 -5.10 11.92
C GLU A 93 -10.17 -4.42 13.28
N ASN A 94 -9.18 -3.54 13.48
CA ASN A 94 -8.95 -2.82 14.74
C ASN A 94 -8.79 -1.31 14.55
N ASN A 95 -9.06 -0.79 13.36
CA ASN A 95 -8.83 0.60 12.94
C ASN A 95 -7.41 1.13 13.21
N LYS A 96 -6.42 0.24 13.32
CA LYS A 96 -5.03 0.61 13.56
C LYS A 96 -4.39 1.17 12.30
N GLN A 97 -3.65 2.27 12.45
CA GLN A 97 -2.78 2.79 11.40
C GLN A 97 -1.39 2.19 11.55
N GLU A 98 -0.99 1.41 10.55
CA GLU A 98 0.31 0.77 10.47
C GLU A 98 1.29 1.67 9.71
N LYS A 99 2.40 2.07 10.34
CA LYS A 99 3.46 2.85 9.67
C LYS A 99 4.18 1.98 8.65
N ILE A 100 4.30 2.50 7.43
CA ILE A 100 4.93 1.80 6.30
C ILE A 100 6.44 2.06 6.29
N GLY A 101 6.91 3.27 6.63
CA GLY A 101 8.30 3.63 6.39
C GLY A 101 8.62 3.66 4.89
N ASN A 102 9.90 3.63 4.54
CA ASN A 102 10.28 3.64 3.13
C ASN A 102 9.95 2.34 2.37
N LYS A 103 10.01 1.20 3.06
CA LYS A 103 9.60 -0.12 2.58
C LYS A 103 9.07 -0.93 3.75
N ILE A 104 7.99 -1.67 3.52
CA ILE A 104 7.55 -2.70 4.44
C ILE A 104 6.99 -3.89 3.69
N ILE A 105 7.12 -5.06 4.30
CA ILE A 105 6.46 -6.28 3.87
C ILE A 105 5.67 -6.80 5.06
N TYR A 106 4.38 -7.00 4.85
CA TYR A 106 3.52 -7.68 5.79
C TYR A 106 3.19 -9.08 5.27
N LYS A 107 3.25 -10.07 6.16
CA LYS A 107 2.56 -11.34 5.97
C LYS A 107 1.17 -11.23 6.59
N VAL A 108 0.14 -11.64 5.85
CA VAL A 108 -1.22 -11.75 6.38
C VAL A 108 -1.30 -13.02 7.24
N THR A 109 -1.70 -12.87 8.49
CA THR A 109 -1.81 -13.95 9.49
C THR A 109 -3.25 -14.04 9.99
N ASN A 110 -3.56 -15.10 10.74
CA ASN A 110 -4.86 -15.24 11.40
C ASN A 110 -5.16 -14.13 12.41
N THR A 111 -4.13 -13.43 12.90
CA THR A 111 -4.23 -12.35 13.89
C THR A 111 -4.00 -10.96 13.28
N GLY A 112 -3.96 -10.84 11.95
CA GLY A 112 -3.77 -9.57 11.25
C GLY A 112 -2.45 -9.51 10.48
N LEU A 113 -1.76 -8.37 10.52
CA LEU A 113 -0.54 -8.14 9.75
C LEU A 113 0.71 -8.35 10.62
N GLU A 114 1.60 -9.22 10.17
CA GLU A 114 2.93 -9.45 10.77
C GLU A 114 3.99 -8.83 9.88
N LYS A 115 4.88 -8.00 10.43
CA LYS A 115 6.02 -7.46 9.68
C LYS A 115 7.02 -8.57 9.43
N VAL A 116 7.50 -8.70 8.20
CA VAL A 116 8.53 -9.67 7.84
C VAL A 116 9.66 -8.99 7.09
N GLU A 117 10.87 -9.52 7.24
CA GLU A 117 12.02 -9.16 6.43
C GLU A 117 12.12 -10.14 5.25
N LYS A 118 12.43 -9.63 4.07
CA LYS A 118 12.59 -10.42 2.84
C LYS A 118 13.69 -9.83 1.99
#